data_AF-A0A7L2SPZ0-F1
#
_entry.id   AF-A0A7L2SPZ0-F1
#
_cell.length_a   1.000
_cell.length_b   1.000
_cell.length_c   1.000
_cell.angle_alpha   90.00
_cell.angle_beta   90.00
_cell.angle_gamma   90.00
#
_symmetry.space_group_name_H-M   'P 1'
#
loop_
_entity.id
_entity.type
_entity.pdbx_description
1 polymer ?
#
loop_
_entity_poly.entity_id
_entity_poly.type
_entity_poly.pdbx_seq_one_letter_code
_entity_poly.pdbx_strand_id
1 'polypeptide(L)'
;FEKEDSMDVQQFYDLLTGSMDVIRKWAEKIQGFSELPKEDQDLLLESAFLELFILRLAYRSKPEEGKLIFCNGVVLHRQQCVRGFGEWIDAILEFSQSLHRMSVDVPSFSCLAALVIITDRHGLKEPKRVEELQNRIVSCLKDHVAAAGAEPGRSSCLSKLLG
;
A
#
# COMPACT_ATOMS: atom_id res chain seq x y z
N PHE A 1 -12.17 -3.85 -31.60
CA PHE A 1 -11.59 -5.05 -30.99
C PHE A 1 -10.11 -4.80 -30.71
N GLU A 2 -9.14 -5.02 -31.61
CA GLU A 2 -7.70 -4.83 -31.28
C GLU A 2 -7.29 -3.44 -30.75
N LYS A 3 -7.89 -2.36 -31.27
CA LYS A 3 -7.63 -0.99 -30.78
C LYS A 3 -8.18 -0.71 -29.39
N GLU A 4 -9.28 -1.35 -29.02
CA GLU A 4 -9.95 -1.14 -27.72
C GLU A 4 -9.15 -1.86 -26.62
N ASP A 5 -8.71 -3.09 -26.88
CA ASP A 5 -7.84 -3.86 -26.00
C ASP A 5 -6.49 -3.13 -25.75
N SER A 6 -5.92 -2.53 -26.80
CA SER A 6 -4.69 -1.73 -26.67
C SER A 6 -4.87 -0.47 -25.81
N MET A 7 -6.07 0.13 -25.78
CA MET A 7 -6.34 1.31 -24.96
C MET A 7 -6.53 0.94 -23.49
N ASP A 8 -7.19 -0.17 -23.21
CA ASP A 8 -7.39 -0.68 -21.84
C ASP A 8 -6.07 -1.08 -21.19
N VAL A 9 -5.17 -1.72 -21.96
CA VAL A 9 -3.81 -2.05 -21.52
C VAL A 9 -2.96 -0.79 -21.31
N GLN A 10 -3.08 0.23 -22.18
CA GLN A 10 -2.37 1.49 -21.98
C GLN A 10 -2.84 2.21 -20.70
N GLN A 11 -4.15 2.28 -20.48
CA GLN A 11 -4.71 2.87 -19.26
C GLN A 11 -4.19 2.16 -18.00
N PHE A 12 -4.06 0.83 -18.04
CA PHE A 12 -3.47 0.06 -16.95
C PHE A 12 -2.03 0.50 -16.65
N TYR A 13 -1.17 0.61 -17.67
CA TYR A 13 0.20 1.08 -17.49
C TYR A 13 0.28 2.51 -16.99
N ASP A 14 -0.58 3.41 -17.47
CA ASP A 14 -0.64 4.80 -17.01
C ASP A 14 -0.99 4.90 -15.52
N LEU A 15 -1.93 4.05 -15.05
CA LEU A 15 -2.30 3.98 -13.64
C LEU A 15 -1.17 3.44 -12.77
N LEU A 16 -0.43 2.43 -13.22
CA LEU A 16 0.72 1.89 -12.50
C LEU A 16 1.87 2.89 -12.44
N THR A 17 2.30 3.41 -13.58
CA THR A 17 3.41 4.38 -13.67
C THR A 17 3.13 5.65 -12.88
N GLY A 18 1.92 6.21 -13.01
CA GLY A 18 1.50 7.36 -12.20
C GLY A 18 1.49 7.05 -10.69
N SER A 19 1.15 5.82 -10.30
CA SER A 19 1.21 5.39 -8.90
C SER A 19 2.65 5.27 -8.38
N MET A 20 3.60 4.87 -9.23
CA MET A 20 5.01 4.74 -8.87
C MET A 20 5.59 6.10 -8.45
N ASP A 21 5.31 7.16 -9.22
CA ASP A 21 5.77 8.52 -8.91
C ASP A 21 5.17 9.04 -7.60
N VAL A 22 3.89 8.76 -7.35
CA VAL A 22 3.20 9.16 -6.11
C VAL A 22 3.78 8.40 -4.91
N ILE A 23 4.06 7.10 -5.06
CA ILE A 23 4.65 6.27 -4.01
C ILE A 23 6.09 6.71 -3.72
N ARG A 24 6.90 7.00 -4.74
CA ARG A 24 8.27 7.51 -4.57
C ARG A 24 8.29 8.81 -3.76
N LYS A 25 7.49 9.80 -4.17
CA LYS A 25 7.36 11.08 -3.45
C LYS A 25 6.79 10.93 -2.03
N TRP A 26 6.01 9.88 -1.78
CA TRP A 26 5.53 9.55 -0.45
C TRP A 26 6.64 8.90 0.41
N ALA A 27 7.42 7.98 -0.15
CA ALA A 27 8.51 7.30 0.55
C ALA A 27 9.58 8.29 1.02
N GLU A 28 9.92 9.29 0.19
CA GLU A 28 10.85 10.38 0.54
C GLU A 28 10.42 11.20 1.78
N LYS A 29 9.12 11.15 2.14
CA LYS A 29 8.57 11.82 3.32
C LYS A 29 8.61 10.96 4.58
N ILE A 30 8.96 9.68 4.46
CA ILE A 30 9.17 8.79 5.62
C ILE A 30 10.48 9.21 6.28
N GLN A 31 10.42 9.55 7.56
CA GLN A 31 11.58 9.98 8.32
C GLN A 31 12.68 8.90 8.28
N GLY A 32 13.87 9.26 7.82
CA GLY A 32 15.02 8.37 7.69
C GLY A 32 15.13 7.60 6.37
N PHE A 33 14.08 7.57 5.53
CA PHE A 33 14.15 6.87 4.24
C PHE A 33 15.16 7.52 3.29
N SER A 34 15.09 8.85 3.13
CA SER A 34 15.98 9.62 2.26
C SER A 34 17.44 9.64 2.74
N GLU A 35 17.72 9.14 3.94
CA GLU A 35 19.07 9.02 4.51
C GLU A 35 19.73 7.67 4.16
N LEU A 36 18.97 6.71 3.63
CA LEU A 36 19.49 5.44 3.13
C LEU A 36 20.29 5.65 1.84
N PRO A 37 21.21 4.75 1.47
CA PRO A 37 21.87 4.75 0.17
C PRO A 37 20.84 4.78 -0.96
N LYS A 38 21.17 5.46 -2.07
CA LYS A 38 20.22 5.60 -3.19
C LYS A 38 19.84 4.23 -3.77
N GLU A 39 20.79 3.32 -3.79
CA GLU A 39 20.63 1.93 -4.20
C GLU A 39 19.63 1.18 -3.32
N ASP A 40 19.65 1.42 -2.00
CA ASP A 40 18.71 0.80 -1.07
C ASP A 40 17.32 1.43 -1.21
N GLN A 41 17.22 2.76 -1.38
CA GLN A 41 15.94 3.43 -1.63
C GLN A 41 15.27 2.87 -2.90
N ASP A 42 16.02 2.73 -3.99
CA ASP A 42 15.52 2.22 -5.26
C ASP A 42 15.13 0.74 -5.14
N LEU A 43 15.98 -0.08 -4.51
CA LEU A 43 15.68 -1.51 -4.26
C LEU A 43 14.40 -1.69 -3.44
N LEU A 44 14.23 -0.93 -2.35
CA LEU A 44 13.04 -1.00 -1.50
C LEU A 44 11.78 -0.57 -2.27
N LEU A 45 11.86 0.52 -3.05
CA LEU A 45 10.76 1.01 -3.87
C LEU A 45 10.35 0.00 -4.94
N GLU A 46 11.31 -0.52 -5.71
CA GLU A 46 11.06 -1.49 -6.78
C GLU A 46 10.48 -2.79 -6.23
N SER A 47 11.01 -3.27 -5.10
CA SER A 47 10.55 -4.50 -4.45
C SER A 47 9.14 -4.38 -3.88
N ALA A 48 8.80 -3.23 -3.30
CA ALA A 48 7.53 -3.03 -2.59
C ALA A 48 6.44 -2.37 -3.45
N PHE A 49 6.74 -1.94 -4.68
CA PHE A 49 5.84 -1.09 -5.48
C PHE A 49 4.46 -1.70 -5.68
N LEU A 50 4.38 -2.96 -6.14
CA LEU A 50 3.09 -3.61 -6.40
C LEU A 50 2.31 -3.86 -5.10
N GLU A 51 3.00 -4.26 -4.03
CA GLU A 51 2.39 -4.47 -2.71
C GLU A 51 1.77 -3.16 -2.19
N LEU A 52 2.49 -2.05 -2.28
CA LEU A 52 2.01 -0.72 -1.91
C LEU A 52 0.89 -0.22 -2.80
N PHE A 53 0.99 -0.45 -4.11
CA PHE A 53 -0.04 -0.08 -5.06
C PHE A 53 -1.37 -0.74 -4.68
N ILE A 54 -1.37 -2.06 -4.49
CA ILE A 54 -2.54 -2.84 -4.07
C ILE A 54 -3.04 -2.36 -2.72
N LEU A 55 -2.16 -2.26 -1.72
CA LEU A 55 -2.54 -1.86 -0.36
C LEU A 55 -3.23 -0.49 -0.33
N ARG A 56 -2.67 0.49 -1.03
CA ARG A 56 -3.21 1.85 -1.09
C ARG A 56 -4.47 1.93 -1.93
N LEU A 57 -4.57 1.14 -3.01
CA LEU A 57 -5.77 1.05 -3.83
C LEU A 57 -6.92 0.42 -3.04
N ALA A 58 -6.66 -0.71 -2.37
CA ALA A 58 -7.63 -1.42 -1.55
C ALA A 58 -8.16 -0.56 -0.40
N TYR A 59 -7.29 0.19 0.28
CA TYR A 59 -7.69 1.08 1.36
C TYR A 59 -8.57 2.25 0.89
N ARG A 60 -8.24 2.85 -0.27
CA ARG A 60 -9.02 3.98 -0.82
C ARG A 60 -10.34 3.56 -1.49
N SER A 61 -10.44 2.33 -1.96
CA SER A 61 -11.56 1.88 -2.78
C SER A 61 -12.84 1.66 -1.98
N LYS A 62 -13.97 1.54 -2.68
CA LYS A 62 -15.28 1.21 -2.10
C LYS A 62 -15.75 -0.13 -2.65
N PRO A 63 -15.39 -1.24 -2.00
CA PRO A 63 -15.60 -2.56 -2.59
C PRO A 63 -17.08 -2.96 -2.68
N GLU A 64 -17.92 -2.52 -1.74
CA GLU A 64 -19.38 -2.77 -1.76
C GLU A 64 -20.08 -2.10 -2.96
N GLU A 65 -19.48 -1.04 -3.50
CA GLU A 65 -19.97 -0.34 -4.71
C GLU A 65 -19.26 -0.82 -5.99
N GLY A 66 -18.31 -1.76 -5.89
CA GLY A 66 -17.45 -2.18 -7.00
C GLY A 66 -16.57 -1.05 -7.57
N LYS A 67 -16.24 -0.03 -6.77
CA LYS A 67 -15.51 1.16 -7.22
C LYS A 67 -14.06 1.17 -6.74
N LEU A 68 -13.14 1.35 -7.68
CA LEU A 68 -11.71 1.51 -7.44
C LEU A 68 -11.31 2.98 -7.54
N ILE A 69 -10.58 3.47 -6.52
CA ILE A 69 -10.17 4.88 -6.42
C ILE A 69 -8.64 4.99 -6.48
N PHE A 70 -8.13 5.43 -7.63
CA PHE A 70 -6.71 5.57 -7.90
C PHE A 70 -6.12 6.82 -7.26
N CYS A 71 -4.80 6.88 -7.11
CA CYS A 71 -4.13 7.98 -6.39
C CYS A 71 -4.20 9.32 -7.12
N ASN A 72 -4.50 9.32 -8.42
CA ASN A 72 -4.74 10.52 -9.23
C ASN A 72 -6.21 11.00 -9.15
N GLY A 73 -7.05 10.37 -8.34
CA GLY A 73 -8.47 10.71 -8.17
C GLY A 73 -9.41 10.09 -9.20
N VAL A 74 -8.88 9.33 -10.18
CA VAL A 74 -9.72 8.58 -11.13
C VAL A 74 -10.49 7.50 -10.35
N VAL A 75 -11.79 7.42 -10.64
CA VAL A 75 -12.69 6.40 -10.09
C VAL A 75 -13.16 5.52 -11.24
N LEU A 76 -12.90 4.22 -11.17
CA LEU A 76 -13.35 3.25 -12.15
C LEU A 76 -14.21 2.19 -11.47
N HIS A 77 -15.25 1.74 -12.17
CA HIS A 77 -15.99 0.56 -11.75
C HIS A 77 -15.20 -0.72 -12.10
N ARG A 78 -15.38 -1.78 -11.31
CA ARG A 78 -14.78 -3.12 -11.53
C ARG A 78 -14.80 -3.53 -13.00
N GLN A 79 -15.96 -3.40 -13.66
CA GLN A 79 -16.13 -3.80 -15.06
C GLN A 79 -15.23 -3.04 -16.05
N GLN A 80 -14.84 -1.80 -15.73
CA GLN A 80 -13.89 -1.02 -16.54
C GLN A 80 -12.46 -1.51 -16.29
N CYS A 81 -12.12 -1.85 -15.05
CA CYS A 81 -10.80 -2.35 -14.70
C CYS A 81 -10.53 -3.77 -15.19
N VAL A 82 -11.53 -4.67 -15.25
CA VAL A 82 -11.34 -6.06 -15.72
C VAL A 82 -10.71 -6.10 -17.12
N ARG A 83 -10.97 -5.11 -17.98
CA ARG A 83 -10.44 -5.08 -19.34
C ARG A 83 -8.92 -4.89 -19.39
N GLY A 84 -8.36 -4.13 -18.46
CA GLY A 84 -6.91 -3.88 -18.37
C GLY A 84 -6.19 -4.73 -17.31
N PHE A 85 -6.83 -4.98 -16.17
CA PHE A 85 -6.27 -5.70 -15.02
C PHE A 85 -6.60 -7.21 -15.02
N GLY A 86 -7.57 -7.65 -15.85
CA GLY A 86 -8.06 -9.03 -15.81
C GLY A 86 -8.70 -9.39 -14.47
N GLU A 87 -8.62 -10.68 -14.11
CA GLU A 87 -9.15 -11.22 -12.85
C GLU A 87 -8.43 -10.70 -11.60
N TRP A 88 -7.25 -10.08 -11.76
CA TRP A 88 -6.50 -9.51 -10.64
C TRP A 88 -7.30 -8.45 -9.87
N ILE A 89 -8.22 -7.75 -10.56
CA ILE A 89 -9.06 -6.74 -9.93
C ILE A 89 -10.00 -7.33 -8.88
N ASP A 90 -10.42 -8.59 -9.04
CA ASP A 90 -11.30 -9.27 -8.09
C ASP A 90 -10.57 -9.56 -6.79
N ALA A 91 -9.34 -10.08 -6.89
CA ALA A 91 -8.49 -10.28 -5.73
C ALA A 91 -8.22 -8.97 -4.97
N ILE A 92 -8.03 -7.85 -5.68
CA ILE A 92 -7.85 -6.52 -5.05
C ILE A 92 -9.13 -6.09 -4.33
N LEU A 93 -10.31 -6.31 -4.91
CA LEU A 93 -11.58 -5.96 -4.28
C LEU A 93 -11.90 -6.85 -3.08
N GLU A 94 -11.63 -8.15 -3.15
CA GLU A 94 -11.75 -9.07 -2.02
C GLU A 94 -10.81 -8.69 -0.87
N PHE A 95 -9.57 -8.33 -1.20
CA PHE A 95 -8.62 -7.78 -0.22
C PHE A 95 -9.10 -6.45 0.37
N SER A 96 -9.67 -5.57 -0.46
CA SER A 96 -10.28 -4.31 -0.02
C SER A 96 -11.43 -4.55 0.98
N GLN A 97 -12.33 -5.50 0.70
CA GLN A 97 -13.40 -5.86 1.65
C GLN A 97 -12.82 -6.33 2.99
N SER A 98 -11.82 -7.20 2.94
CA SER A 98 -11.16 -7.73 4.15
C SER A 98 -10.51 -6.61 4.96
N LEU A 99 -9.79 -5.70 4.29
CA LEU A 99 -9.14 -4.55 4.92
C LEU A 99 -10.15 -3.58 5.55
N HIS A 100 -11.27 -3.30 4.88
CA HIS A 100 -12.32 -2.43 5.40
C HIS A 100 -13.03 -3.05 6.61
N ARG A 101 -13.26 -4.37 6.62
CA ARG A 101 -13.80 -5.09 7.79
C ARG A 101 -12.92 -4.99 9.03
N MET A 102 -11.60 -4.80 8.86
CA MET A 102 -10.68 -4.58 9.97
C MET A 102 -10.77 -3.18 10.57
N SER A 103 -11.45 -2.23 9.91
CA SER A 103 -11.63 -0.85 10.38
C SER A 103 -10.29 -0.18 10.77
N VAL A 104 -9.26 -0.39 9.95
CA VAL A 104 -7.92 0.18 10.17
C VAL A 104 -8.00 1.70 10.05
N ASP A 105 -7.56 2.41 11.08
CA ASP A 105 -7.54 3.87 11.06
C ASP A 105 -6.34 4.42 10.27
N VAL A 106 -6.39 5.71 9.93
CA VAL A 106 -5.36 6.36 9.09
C VAL A 106 -3.95 6.28 9.69
N PRO A 107 -3.74 6.48 11.01
CA PRO A 107 -2.41 6.32 11.61
C PRO A 107 -1.89 4.88 11.49
N SER A 108 -2.69 3.87 11.83
CA SER A 108 -2.28 2.47 11.71
C SER A 108 -1.97 2.11 10.26
N PHE A 109 -2.82 2.53 9.31
CA PHE A 109 -2.59 2.32 7.89
C PHE A 109 -1.28 2.97 7.40
N SER A 110 -0.96 4.16 7.90
CA SER A 110 0.28 4.87 7.54
C SER A 110 1.51 4.09 7.98
N CYS A 111 1.48 3.52 9.20
CA CYS A 111 2.55 2.64 9.67
C CYS A 111 2.63 1.34 8.86
N LEU A 112 1.49 0.68 8.57
CA LEU A 112 1.46 -0.54 7.77
C LEU A 112 2.04 -0.31 6.36
N ALA A 113 1.65 0.77 5.69
CA ALA A 113 2.21 1.12 4.40
C ALA A 113 3.73 1.37 4.50
N ALA A 114 4.20 2.06 5.54
CA ALA A 114 5.62 2.26 5.76
C ALA A 114 6.36 0.93 6.03
N LEU A 115 5.77 -0.03 6.73
CA LEU A 115 6.37 -1.35 6.96
C LEU A 115 6.48 -2.18 5.68
N VAL A 116 5.56 -2.03 4.72
CA VAL A 116 5.65 -2.73 3.42
C VAL A 116 6.90 -2.29 2.63
N ILE A 117 7.26 -1.01 2.68
CA ILE A 117 8.46 -0.50 2.01
C ILE A 117 9.72 -0.65 2.86
N ILE A 118 9.66 -0.40 4.16
CA ILE A 118 10.78 -0.53 5.09
C ILE A 118 10.82 -1.96 5.62
N THR A 119 11.32 -2.86 4.78
CA THR A 119 11.47 -4.28 5.12
C THR A 119 12.79 -4.81 4.58
N ASP A 120 13.31 -5.85 5.22
CA ASP A 120 14.51 -6.52 4.76
C ASP A 120 14.32 -7.07 3.32
N ARG A 121 15.30 -6.83 2.46
CA ARG A 121 15.34 -7.25 1.07
C ARG A 121 16.75 -7.72 0.73
N HIS A 122 16.84 -8.80 -0.04
CA HIS A 122 18.13 -9.28 -0.52
C HIS A 122 18.80 -8.23 -1.41
N GLY A 123 20.05 -7.89 -1.10
CA GLY A 123 20.84 -6.92 -1.87
C GLY A 123 21.01 -5.55 -1.21
N LEU A 124 20.38 -5.31 -0.06
CA LEU A 124 20.58 -4.09 0.73
C LEU A 124 22.05 -3.86 1.08
N LYS A 125 22.51 -2.62 0.94
CA LYS A 125 23.84 -2.15 1.35
C LYS A 125 23.90 -1.94 2.86
N GLU A 126 22.82 -1.41 3.44
CA GLU A 126 22.74 -1.11 4.87
C GLU A 126 21.50 -1.76 5.54
N PRO A 127 21.42 -3.11 5.55
CA PRO A 127 20.26 -3.84 6.08
C PRO A 127 19.95 -3.50 7.55
N LYS A 128 20.98 -3.24 8.37
CA LYS A 128 20.79 -2.84 9.78
C LYS A 128 20.08 -1.49 9.92
N ARG A 129 20.33 -0.52 9.04
CA ARG A 129 19.64 0.77 9.07
C ARG A 129 18.18 0.62 8.66
N VAL A 130 17.89 -0.25 7.69
CA VAL A 130 16.51 -0.60 7.31
C VAL A 130 15.78 -1.26 8.48
N GLU A 131 16.43 -2.19 9.17
CA GLU A 131 15.91 -2.84 10.37
C GLU A 131 15.63 -1.84 11.50
N GLU A 132 16.54 -0.90 11.76
CA GLU A 132 16.33 0.17 12.75
C GLU A 132 15.12 1.05 12.40
N LEU A 133 14.96 1.45 11.13
CA LEU A 133 13.79 2.19 10.67
C LEU A 133 12.51 1.37 10.84
N GLN A 134 12.54 0.08 10.46
CA GLN A 134 11.42 -0.82 10.63
C GLN A 134 11.00 -0.91 12.10
N ASN A 135 11.95 -1.13 13.01
CA ASN A 135 11.71 -1.21 14.45
C ASN A 135 11.07 0.06 15.02
N ARG A 136 11.50 1.25 14.56
CA ARG A 136 10.89 2.53 14.94
C ARG A 136 9.42 2.61 14.50
N ILE A 137 9.12 2.18 13.28
CA ILE A 137 7.74 2.18 12.76
C ILE A 137 6.88 1.15 13.52
N VAL A 138 7.42 -0.04 13.81
CA VAL A 138 6.74 -1.07 14.61
C VAL A 138 6.43 -0.55 16.02
N SER A 139 7.37 0.14 16.67
CA SER A 139 7.12 0.75 17.98
C SER A 139 5.98 1.77 17.91
N CYS A 140 6.03 2.68 16.92
CA CYS A 140 4.99 3.68 16.72
C CYS A 140 3.59 3.07 16.52
N LEU A 141 3.50 1.99 15.72
CA LEU A 141 2.24 1.26 15.53
C LEU A 141 1.75 0.60 16.83
N LYS A 142 2.65 -0.04 17.57
CA LYS A 142 2.32 -0.68 18.85
C LYS A 142 1.81 0.33 19.87
N ASP A 143 2.48 1.47 19.99
CA ASP A 143 2.10 2.54 20.91
C ASP A 143 0.73 3.12 20.54
N HIS A 144 0.48 3.37 19.25
CA HIS A 144 -0.82 3.86 18.76
C HIS A 144 -1.95 2.89 19.07
N VAL A 145 -1.77 1.60 18.80
CA VAL A 145 -2.84 0.62 19.05
C VAL A 145 -3.02 0.34 20.54
N ALA A 146 -1.96 0.38 21.34
CA ALA A 146 -2.08 0.27 22.80
C ALA A 146 -2.89 1.44 23.38
N ALA A 147 -2.62 2.67 22.92
CA ALA A 147 -3.41 3.85 23.30
C ALA A 147 -4.87 3.72 22.84
N ALA A 148 -5.12 3.21 21.63
CA ALA A 148 -6.47 3.00 21.12
C ALA A 148 -7.24 1.87 21.83
N GLY A 149 -6.54 0.85 22.36
CA GLY A 149 -7.14 -0.26 23.11
C GLY A 149 -7.45 0.06 24.58
N ALA A 150 -6.88 1.14 25.12
CA ALA A 150 -7.25 1.67 26.43
C ALA A 150 -8.60 2.41 26.42
N GLU A 151 -9.11 2.76 25.22
CA GLU A 151 -10.42 3.36 25.03
C GLU A 151 -11.52 2.27 25.07
N PRO A 152 -12.55 2.41 25.93
CA PRO A 152 -13.65 1.45 25.99
C PRO A 152 -14.37 1.36 24.62
N GLY A 153 -14.28 0.22 23.93
CA GLY A 153 -15.06 -0.08 22.73
C GLY A 153 -14.28 -0.36 21.43
N ARG A 154 -12.94 -0.29 21.42
CA ARG A 154 -12.12 -0.62 20.24
C ARG A 154 -11.43 -1.98 20.38
N SER A 155 -11.87 -2.97 19.59
CA SER A 155 -11.27 -4.32 19.54
C SER A 155 -9.84 -4.28 18.99
N SER A 156 -8.92 -5.01 19.63
CA SER A 156 -7.47 -5.01 19.37
C SER A 156 -7.09 -5.50 17.96
N CYS A 157 -6.90 -4.54 17.04
CA CYS A 157 -6.58 -4.75 15.63
C CYS A 157 -5.20 -5.41 15.39
N LEU A 158 -4.26 -5.28 16.33
CA LEU A 158 -2.87 -5.74 16.17
C LEU A 158 -2.71 -7.24 15.88
N SER A 159 -3.47 -8.09 16.58
CA SER A 159 -3.36 -9.55 16.39
C SER A 159 -3.85 -10.02 15.01
N LYS A 160 -4.70 -9.23 14.34
CA LYS A 160 -5.20 -9.50 12.99
C LYS A 160 -4.33 -8.88 11.89
N LEU A 161 -3.48 -7.90 12.23
CA LEU A 161 -2.64 -7.15 11.29
C LEU A 161 -1.28 -7.79 11.06
N LEU A 162 -0.76 -8.55 12.03
CA LEU A 162 0.60 -9.08 12.03
C LEU A 162 0.65 -10.60 12.29
N GLY A 163 -0.50 -11.26 12.41
CA GLY A 163 -0.65 -12.69 12.66
C GLY A 163 -0.88 -13.49 11.38
#